data_AF-A0A3E1EM04-F1
#
_entry.id   AF-A0A3E1EM04-F1
#
_cell.length_a   1.000
_cell.length_b   1.000
_cell.length_c   1.000
_cell.angle_alpha   90.00
_cell.angle_beta   90.00
_cell.angle_gamma   90.00
#
_symmetry.space_group_name_H-M   'P 1'
#
loop_
_entity.id
_entity.type
_entity.pdbx_description
1 polymer ?
#
loop_
_entity_poly.entity_id
_entity_poly.type
_entity_poly.pdbx_seq_one_letter_code
_entity_poly.pdbx_strand_id
1 'polypeptide(L)'
;MDPVKLIKEGGITIWFLLALSVVTCTLVVFYILTIRRAAVVSDSFMRTAENLIRKQDYMGLLSVCNRRDEAIARITQKALDFGTKNPTATLDEVRQVTESEGQRQASQLTQRIAYLADIGAIAPMIGLLGTVFGIMKEFGNISDRAAQLNMMK
;
A
#
# COMPACT_ATOMS: atom_id res chain seq x y z
N MET A 1 -21.70 -4.94 -30.94
CA MET A 1 -20.41 -4.24 -30.97
C MET A 1 -19.42 -5.07 -30.17
N ASP A 2 -18.45 -5.69 -30.83
CA ASP A 2 -17.57 -6.67 -30.18
C ASP A 2 -16.49 -5.94 -29.36
N PRO A 3 -16.37 -6.18 -28.04
CA PRO A 3 -15.38 -5.51 -27.19
C PRO A 3 -13.94 -5.77 -27.66
N VAL A 4 -13.73 -6.88 -28.36
CA VAL A 4 -12.44 -7.29 -28.94
C VAL A 4 -11.99 -6.37 -30.09
N LYS A 5 -12.93 -5.73 -30.81
CA LYS A 5 -12.59 -4.77 -31.89
C LYS A 5 -12.10 -3.43 -31.33
N LEU A 6 -12.70 -2.95 -30.24
CA LEU A 6 -12.26 -1.75 -29.51
C LEU A 6 -10.84 -1.90 -28.95
N ILE A 7 -10.50 -3.09 -28.42
CA ILE A 7 -9.15 -3.38 -27.92
C ILE A 7 -8.12 -3.39 -29.05
N LYS A 8 -8.49 -3.86 -30.25
CA LYS A 8 -7.61 -3.82 -31.43
C LYS A 8 -7.42 -2.41 -31.98
N GLU A 9 -8.42 -1.53 -31.87
CA GLU A 9 -8.34 -0.15 -32.36
C GLU A 9 -7.61 0.80 -31.41
N GLY A 10 -7.78 0.63 -30.09
CA GLY A 10 -7.15 1.49 -29.07
C GLY A 10 -5.64 1.29 -28.87
N GLY A 11 -5.03 0.38 -29.62
CA GLY A 11 -3.57 0.26 -29.74
C GLY A 11 -2.85 -0.17 -28.45
N ILE A 12 -1.54 0.09 -28.42
CA ILE A 12 -0.61 -0.32 -27.35
C ILE A 12 -1.01 0.23 -25.96
N THR A 13 -1.66 1.39 -25.90
CA THR A 13 -2.04 2.02 -24.63
C THR A 13 -3.08 1.22 -23.84
N ILE A 14 -4.06 0.59 -24.51
CA ILE A 14 -5.04 -0.27 -23.84
C ILE A 14 -4.36 -1.50 -23.23
N TRP A 15 -3.39 -2.10 -23.92
CA TRP A 15 -2.64 -3.24 -23.39
C TRP A 15 -1.83 -2.84 -22.14
N PHE A 16 -1.24 -1.64 -22.16
CA PHE A 16 -0.49 -1.10 -21.01
C PHE A 16 -1.40 -0.87 -19.79
N LEU A 17 -2.58 -0.29 -19.99
CA LEU A 17 -3.59 -0.10 -18.94
C LEU A 17 -4.09 -1.43 -18.37
N LEU A 18 -4.31 -2.44 -19.22
CA LEU A 18 -4.77 -3.76 -18.81
C LEU A 18 -3.69 -4.47 -17.98
N ALA A 19 -2.43 -4.39 -18.40
CA ALA A 19 -1.30 -4.90 -17.61
C ALA A 19 -1.20 -4.19 -16.24
N LEU A 20 -1.34 -2.86 -16.22
CA LEU A 20 -1.34 -2.07 -14.99
C LEU A 20 -2.46 -2.53 -14.03
N SER A 21 -3.66 -2.76 -14.56
CA SER A 21 -4.82 -3.24 -13.79
C SER A 21 -4.56 -4.60 -13.14
N VAL A 22 -3.96 -5.55 -13.86
CA VAL A 22 -3.60 -6.87 -13.32
C VAL A 22 -2.55 -6.75 -12.21
N VAL A 23 -1.53 -5.90 -12.40
CA VAL A 23 -0.51 -5.62 -11.39
C VAL A 23 -1.12 -5.00 -10.14
N THR A 24 -1.99 -3.99 -10.30
CA THR A 24 -2.72 -3.37 -9.18
C THR A 24 -3.56 -4.39 -8.45
N CYS A 25 -4.34 -5.21 -9.16
CA CYS A 25 -5.17 -6.24 -8.56
C CYS A 25 -4.34 -7.25 -7.75
N THR A 26 -3.22 -7.69 -8.31
CA THR A 26 -2.28 -8.61 -7.64
C THR A 26 -1.70 -7.98 -6.37
N LEU A 27 -1.24 -6.74 -6.44
CA LEU A 27 -0.73 -6.00 -5.28
C LEU A 27 -1.83 -5.77 -4.22
N VAL A 28 -3.05 -5.44 -4.62
CA VAL A 28 -4.19 -5.27 -3.71
C VAL A 28 -4.45 -6.58 -2.95
N VAL A 29 -4.52 -7.71 -3.65
CA VAL A 29 -4.70 -9.02 -3.00
C VAL A 29 -3.52 -9.35 -2.08
N PHE A 30 -2.29 -9.15 -2.55
CA PHE A 30 -1.08 -9.40 -1.77
C PHE A 30 -1.01 -8.52 -0.51
N TYR A 31 -1.35 -7.23 -0.61
CA TYR A 31 -1.39 -6.33 0.54
C TYR A 31 -2.55 -6.63 1.46
N ILE A 32 -3.75 -6.95 0.96
CA ILE A 32 -4.86 -7.38 1.82
C ILE A 32 -4.46 -8.64 2.59
N LEU A 33 -3.80 -9.61 1.97
CA LEU A 33 -3.33 -10.82 2.65
C LEU A 33 -2.19 -10.54 3.64
N THR A 34 -1.25 -9.65 3.29
CA THR A 34 -0.11 -9.29 4.14
C THR A 34 -0.50 -8.38 5.32
N ILE A 35 -1.44 -7.47 5.12
CA ILE A 35 -1.93 -6.50 6.13
C ILE A 35 -3.06 -7.10 6.97
N ARG A 36 -3.70 -8.20 6.53
CA ARG A 36 -4.82 -8.81 7.26
C ARG A 36 -4.41 -9.27 8.66
N ARG A 37 -4.90 -8.52 9.67
CA ARG A 37 -5.20 -8.82 11.09
C ARG A 37 -4.14 -9.52 11.97
N ALA A 38 -3.33 -10.42 11.45
CA ALA A 38 -2.30 -11.12 12.23
C ALA A 38 -1.06 -10.27 12.52
N ALA A 39 -0.88 -9.11 11.85
CA ALA A 39 0.32 -8.28 11.97
C ALA A 39 0.12 -6.99 12.81
N VAL A 40 -1.10 -6.53 13.04
CA VAL A 40 -1.35 -5.19 13.61
C VAL A 40 -1.81 -5.23 15.08
N VAL A 41 -2.89 -5.96 15.41
CA VAL A 41 -3.41 -6.12 16.78
C VAL A 41 -4.17 -7.44 16.92
N SER A 42 -3.67 -8.41 17.70
CA SER A 42 -4.48 -9.52 18.18
C SER A 42 -5.20 -9.15 19.48
N ASP A 43 -6.54 -9.22 19.50
CA ASP A 43 -7.33 -9.08 20.73
C ASP A 43 -6.85 -10.04 21.85
N SER A 44 -6.30 -11.20 21.47
CA SER A 44 -5.74 -12.15 22.42
C SER A 44 -4.43 -11.67 23.04
N PHE A 45 -3.60 -10.98 22.26
CA PHE A 45 -2.38 -10.35 22.77
C PHE A 45 -2.75 -9.26 23.77
N MET A 46 -3.73 -8.42 23.45
CA MET A 46 -4.08 -7.31 24.31
C MET A 46 -4.63 -7.76 25.68
N ARG A 47 -5.50 -8.78 25.69
CA ARG A 47 -5.99 -9.40 26.93
C ARG A 47 -4.88 -10.05 27.75
N THR A 48 -3.94 -10.72 27.08
CA THR A 48 -2.80 -11.35 27.74
C THR A 48 -1.88 -10.30 28.34
N ALA A 49 -1.55 -9.26 27.59
CA ALA A 49 -0.72 -8.16 28.03
C ALA A 49 -1.33 -7.41 29.22
N GLU A 50 -2.63 -7.09 29.20
CA GLU A 50 -3.29 -6.45 30.34
C GLU A 50 -3.23 -7.32 31.61
N ASN A 51 -3.46 -8.63 31.47
CA ASN A 51 -3.36 -9.56 32.60
C ASN A 51 -1.95 -9.64 33.19
N LEU A 52 -0.90 -9.61 32.36
CA LEU A 52 0.49 -9.66 32.84
C LEU A 52 0.94 -8.32 33.44
N ILE A 53 0.51 -7.20 32.87
CA ILE A 53 0.75 -5.86 33.44
C ILE A 53 0.10 -5.73 34.81
N ARG A 54 -1.16 -6.19 34.97
CA ARG A 54 -1.85 -6.20 36.28
C ARG A 54 -1.14 -7.05 37.32
N LYS A 55 -0.45 -8.11 36.90
CA LYS A 55 0.35 -8.98 37.78
C LYS A 55 1.77 -8.47 38.04
N GLN A 56 2.15 -7.32 37.45
CA GLN A 56 3.52 -6.79 37.44
C GLN A 56 4.57 -7.79 36.90
N ASP A 57 4.13 -8.75 36.06
CA ASP A 57 5.01 -9.75 35.47
C ASP A 57 5.54 -9.27 34.11
N TYR A 58 6.53 -8.38 34.18
CA TYR A 58 7.17 -7.77 33.02
C TYR A 58 8.01 -8.78 32.20
N MET A 59 8.60 -9.78 32.86
CA MET A 59 9.37 -10.84 32.20
C MET A 59 8.46 -11.76 31.40
N GLY A 60 7.30 -12.14 31.96
CA GLY A 60 6.27 -12.87 31.24
C GLY A 60 5.78 -12.11 30.02
N LEU A 61 5.58 -10.79 30.14
CA LEU A 61 5.11 -9.95 29.03
C LEU A 61 6.13 -9.95 27.89
N LEU A 62 7.41 -9.80 28.21
CA LEU A 62 8.50 -9.85 27.23
C LEU A 62 8.53 -11.20 26.48
N SER A 63 8.29 -12.31 27.18
CA SER A 63 8.25 -13.64 26.56
C SER A 63 7.07 -13.81 25.60
N VAL A 64 5.90 -13.26 25.94
CA VAL A 64 4.71 -13.27 25.07
C VAL A 64 4.93 -12.37 23.85
N CYS A 65 5.55 -11.20 24.04
CA CYS A 65 5.94 -10.31 22.94
C CYS A 65 6.94 -10.99 21.99
N ASN A 66 7.93 -11.72 22.51
CA ASN A 66 8.92 -12.39 21.66
C ASN A 66 8.34 -13.59 20.89
N ARG A 67 7.29 -14.23 21.40
CA ARG A 67 6.60 -15.34 20.71
C ARG A 67 5.62 -14.87 19.63
N ARG A 68 5.26 -13.58 19.58
CA ARG A 68 4.28 -13.03 18.65
C ARG A 68 4.89 -11.92 17.81
N ASP A 69 4.94 -12.10 16.49
CA ASP A 69 5.56 -11.14 15.56
C ASP A 69 4.62 -9.97 15.16
N GLU A 70 3.85 -9.46 16.12
CA GLU A 70 2.86 -8.40 15.91
C GLU A 70 3.50 -7.01 16.09
N ALA A 71 3.00 -6.00 15.37
CA ALA A 71 3.47 -4.62 15.48
C ALA A 71 3.34 -4.09 16.92
N ILE A 72 2.20 -4.37 17.58
CA ILE A 72 2.00 -4.02 18.99
C ILE A 72 2.99 -4.74 19.91
N ALA A 73 3.27 -6.03 19.69
CA ALA A 73 4.21 -6.77 20.52
C ALA A 73 5.62 -6.16 20.49
N ARG A 74 6.07 -5.72 19.31
CA ARG A 74 7.36 -5.00 19.15
C ARG A 74 7.37 -3.65 19.86
N ILE A 75 6.29 -2.87 19.77
CA ILE A 75 6.17 -1.57 20.43
C ILE A 75 6.18 -1.76 21.95
N THR A 76 5.39 -2.70 22.48
CA THR A 76 5.32 -3.02 23.91
C THR A 76 6.67 -3.53 24.43
N GLN A 77 7.37 -4.39 23.68
CA GLN A 77 8.71 -4.85 24.06
C GLN A 77 9.71 -3.70 24.17
N LYS A 78 9.72 -2.77 23.22
CA LYS A 78 10.62 -1.60 23.24
C LYS A 78 10.30 -0.64 24.38
N ALA A 79 9.01 -0.39 24.65
CA ALA A 79 8.58 0.41 25.78
C ALA A 79 9.02 -0.21 27.12
N LEU A 80 8.87 -1.54 27.25
CA LEU A 80 9.23 -2.26 28.47
C LEU A 80 10.74 -2.36 28.69
N ASP A 81 11.53 -2.60 27.64
CA ASP A 81 13.00 -2.59 27.70
C ASP A 81 13.52 -1.20 28.11
N PHE A 82 12.92 -0.13 27.58
CA PHE A 82 13.29 1.24 27.96
C PHE A 82 12.95 1.56 29.43
N GLY A 83 11.75 1.19 29.89
CA GLY A 83 11.35 1.38 31.29
C GLY A 83 12.15 0.54 32.29
N THR A 84 12.61 -0.65 31.88
CA THR A 84 13.43 -1.53 32.75
C THR A 84 14.88 -1.06 32.83
N LYS A 85 15.44 -0.54 31.73
CA LYS A 85 16.82 0.00 31.69
C LYS A 85 16.95 1.37 32.34
N ASN A 86 15.89 2.17 32.33
CA ASN A 86 15.86 3.50 32.93
C ASN A 86 14.79 3.58 34.03
N PRO A 87 15.05 3.05 35.24
CA PRO A 87 14.10 3.09 36.35
C PRO A 87 13.80 4.53 36.85
N THR A 88 14.62 5.51 36.50
CA THR A 88 14.41 6.94 36.77
C THR A 88 13.68 7.67 35.64
N ALA A 89 13.37 7.01 34.53
CA ALA A 89 12.71 7.65 33.41
C ALA A 89 11.29 8.08 33.77
N THR A 90 10.93 9.25 33.30
CA THR A 90 9.60 9.82 33.53
C THR A 90 8.59 9.10 32.64
N LEU A 91 7.33 9.03 33.06
CA LEU A 91 6.26 8.41 32.27
C LEU A 91 6.14 9.05 30.86
N ASP A 92 6.49 10.33 30.75
CA ASP A 92 6.50 11.10 29.51
C ASP A 92 7.61 10.65 28.54
N GLU A 93 8.81 10.31 29.04
CA GLU A 93 9.91 9.80 28.22
C GLU A 93 9.58 8.41 27.66
N VAL A 94 8.99 7.55 28.50
CA VAL A 94 8.51 6.22 28.06
C VAL A 94 7.43 6.36 27.00
N ARG A 95 6.50 7.32 27.17
CA ARG A 95 5.45 7.63 26.19
C ARG A 95 6.06 8.10 24.87
N GLN A 96 7.02 9.02 24.90
CA GLN A 96 7.67 9.55 23.71
C GLN A 96 8.40 8.46 22.91
N VAL A 97 9.11 7.56 23.60
CA VAL A 97 9.76 6.40 22.96
C VAL A 97 8.74 5.46 22.34
N THR A 98 7.64 5.18 23.06
CA THR A 98 6.55 4.33 22.57
C THR A 98 5.89 4.93 21.33
N GLU A 99 5.62 6.23 21.34
CA GLU A 99 5.02 6.95 20.22
C GLU A 99 5.95 7.00 19.00
N SER A 100 7.26 7.21 19.22
CA SER A 100 8.26 7.19 18.16
C SER A 100 8.36 5.81 17.49
N GLU A 101 8.41 4.72 18.27
CA GLU A 101 8.39 3.36 17.71
C GLU A 101 7.05 3.04 17.03
N GLY A 102 5.93 3.53 17.57
CA GLY A 102 4.61 3.43 16.95
C GLY A 102 4.56 4.11 15.58
N GLN A 103 5.05 5.35 15.49
CA GLN A 103 5.16 6.07 14.22
C GLN A 103 6.08 5.35 13.24
N ARG A 104 7.20 4.76 13.71
CA ARG A 104 8.11 3.99 12.86
C ARG A 104 7.42 2.76 12.25
N GLN A 105 6.66 2.01 13.04
CA GLN A 105 5.89 0.86 12.54
C GLN A 105 4.80 1.32 11.57
N ALA A 106 4.05 2.38 11.91
CA ALA A 106 3.01 2.93 11.04
C ALA A 106 3.58 3.40 9.70
N SER A 107 4.72 4.08 9.70
CA SER A 107 5.42 4.53 8.49
C SER A 107 5.83 3.37 7.58
N GLN A 108 6.34 2.27 8.15
CA GLN A 108 6.66 1.07 7.37
C GLN A 108 5.44 0.44 6.70
N LEU A 109 4.28 0.46 7.37
CA LEU A 109 3.02 0.00 6.78
C LEU A 109 2.57 0.96 5.67
N THR A 110 2.62 2.26 5.91
CA THR A 110 2.24 3.29 4.93
C THR A 110 3.09 3.23 3.68
N GLN A 111 4.40 3.03 3.80
CA GLN A 111 5.31 2.94 2.65
C GLN A 111 5.01 1.74 1.75
N ARG A 112 4.49 0.65 2.31
CA ARG A 112 4.02 -0.50 1.51
C ARG A 112 2.77 -0.13 0.69
N ILE A 113 1.87 0.68 1.23
CA ILE A 113 0.63 1.10 0.55
C ILE A 113 0.88 2.27 -0.41
N ALA A 114 1.96 3.05 -0.21
CA ALA A 114 2.31 4.18 -1.06
C ALA A 114 2.40 3.80 -2.56
N TYR A 115 2.91 2.61 -2.88
CA TYR A 115 2.95 2.11 -4.27
C TYR A 115 1.57 2.00 -4.92
N LEU A 116 0.52 1.65 -4.15
CA LEU A 116 -0.86 1.64 -4.67
C LEU A 116 -1.36 3.06 -4.96
N ALA A 117 -0.99 4.02 -4.11
CA ALA A 117 -1.36 5.42 -4.30
C ALA A 117 -0.72 6.00 -5.57
N ASP A 118 0.56 5.69 -5.80
CA ASP A 118 1.29 6.11 -7.01
C ASP A 118 0.63 5.53 -8.26
N ILE A 119 0.30 4.24 -8.26
CA ILE A 119 -0.39 3.59 -9.39
C ILE A 119 -1.77 4.24 -9.61
N GLY A 120 -2.50 4.55 -8.54
CA GLY A 120 -3.79 5.26 -8.61
C GLY A 120 -3.69 6.67 -9.21
N ALA A 121 -2.56 7.36 -9.00
CA ALA A 121 -2.30 8.68 -9.57
C ALA A 121 -1.83 8.62 -11.04
N ILE A 122 -1.02 7.61 -11.40
CA ILE A 122 -0.47 7.46 -12.75
C ILE A 122 -1.51 6.91 -13.73
N ALA A 123 -2.41 6.03 -13.30
CA ALA A 123 -3.38 5.38 -14.19
C ALA A 123 -4.28 6.36 -14.98
N PRO A 124 -4.86 7.42 -14.39
CA PRO A 124 -5.62 8.43 -15.13
C PRO A 124 -4.78 9.19 -16.17
N MET A 125 -3.51 9.47 -15.86
CA MET A 125 -2.61 10.16 -16.78
C MET A 125 -2.32 9.30 -18.03
N ILE A 126 -2.13 7.99 -17.84
CA ILE A 126 -1.98 7.03 -18.95
C ILE A 126 -3.27 6.94 -19.77
N GLY A 127 -4.44 6.96 -19.11
CA GLY A 127 -5.74 7.01 -19.79
C GLY A 127 -5.90 8.22 -20.70
N LEU A 128 -5.57 9.42 -20.19
CA LEU A 128 -5.59 10.66 -20.96
C LEU A 128 -4.59 10.65 -22.12
N LEU A 129 -3.38 10.10 -21.91
CA LEU A 129 -2.40 9.92 -22.98
C LEU A 129 -2.96 9.05 -24.11
N GLY A 130 -3.71 7.99 -23.78
CA GLY A 130 -4.41 7.15 -24.76
C GLY A 130 -5.42 7.92 -25.62
N THR A 131 -6.16 8.86 -25.03
CA THR A 131 -7.11 9.68 -25.79
C THR A 131 -6.39 10.63 -26.76
N VAL A 132 -5.26 11.22 -26.35
CA VAL A 132 -4.43 12.08 -27.22
C VAL A 132 -3.88 11.29 -28.41
N PHE A 133 -3.34 10.09 -28.19
CA PHE A 133 -2.87 9.22 -29.28
C PHE A 133 -4.00 8.83 -30.25
N GLY A 134 -5.20 8.54 -29.73
CA GLY A 134 -6.37 8.25 -30.56
C GLY A 134 -6.73 9.41 -31.47
N ILE A 135 -6.80 10.63 -30.91
CA ILE A 135 -7.09 11.85 -31.67
C ILE A 135 -6.02 12.10 -32.74
N MET A 136 -4.73 11.95 -32.43
CA MET A 136 -3.65 12.13 -33.42
C MET A 136 -3.77 11.16 -34.61
N LYS A 137 -4.13 9.90 -34.35
CA LYS A 137 -4.33 8.89 -35.39
C LYS A 137 -5.53 9.23 -36.30
N GLU A 138 -6.62 9.69 -35.71
CA GLU A 138 -7.80 10.10 -36.48
C GLU A 138 -7.51 11.33 -37.35
N PHE A 139 -6.78 12.32 -36.84
CA PHE A 139 -6.34 13.46 -37.66
C PHE A 139 -5.43 13.05 -38.83
N GLY A 140 -4.52 12.10 -38.61
CA GLY A 140 -3.70 11.53 -39.68
C GLY A 140 -4.54 10.86 -40.77
N ASN A 141 -5.48 10.00 -40.37
CA ASN A 141 -6.38 9.32 -41.31
C ASN A 141 -7.24 10.29 -42.12
N ILE A 142 -7.71 11.38 -41.50
CA ILE A 142 -8.47 12.43 -42.18
C ILE A 142 -7.59 13.17 -43.18
N SER A 143 -6.35 13.50 -42.82
CA SER A 143 -5.38 14.15 -43.71
C SER A 143 -5.07 13.28 -44.93
N ASP A 144 -4.82 11.98 -44.73
CA ASP A 144 -4.52 11.05 -45.81
C ASP A 144 -5.71 10.88 -46.76
N ARG A 145 -6.94 10.77 -46.22
CA ARG A 145 -8.17 10.73 -47.01
C ARG A 145 -8.41 12.02 -47.80
N ALA A 146 -8.14 13.18 -47.21
CA ALA A 146 -8.22 14.47 -47.88
C ALA A 146 -7.19 14.59 -49.02
N ALA A 147 -5.97 14.09 -48.81
CA ALA A 147 -4.94 14.04 -49.85
C ALA A 147 -5.34 13.13 -51.03
N GLN A 148 -5.92 11.96 -50.76
CA GLN A 148 -6.42 11.05 -51.81
C GLN A 148 -7.56 11.67 -52.63
N LEU A 149 -8.50 12.37 -51.99
CA LEU A 149 -9.59 13.05 -52.68
C LEU A 149 -9.11 14.17 -53.62
N ASN A 150 -8.04 14.87 -53.25
CA ASN A 150 -7.42 15.87 -54.14
C ASN A 150 -6.66 15.25 -55.31
N MET A 151 -6.18 14.01 -55.19
CA MET A 151 -5.51 13.31 -56.30
C MET A 151 -6.49 12.67 -57.30
N MET A 152 -7.76 12.51 -56.94
CA MET A 152 -8.82 11.99 -57.83
C MET A 152 -9.61 13.10 -58.54
N LYS A 153 -9.34 14.38 -58.26
CA LYS A 153 -9.86 15.54 -58.99
C LYS A 153 -8.86 16.00 -60.04
#